data_AF-A0A165J4G9-F1
#
_entry.id   AF-A0A165J4G9-F1
#
_cell.length_a   1.000
_cell.length_b   1.000
_cell.length_c   1.000
_cell.angle_alpha   90.00
_cell.angle_beta   90.00
_cell.angle_gamma   90.00
#
_symmetry.space_group_name_H-M   'P 1'
#
loop_
_entity.id
_entity.type
_entity.pdbx_description
1 polymer ?
#
loop_
_entity_poly.entity_id
_entity_poly.type
_entity_poly.pdbx_seq_one_letter_code
_entity_poly.pdbx_strand_id
1 'polypeptide(L)'
;MAALKKQVGDASLAYKAAVKAAKQADEEGADNAADLHFEVARLKAIADQLKAELRDAKAAAPPTPKAAPAATATTDSPAVPEEQAPQSLAEVDPEQAAKRQKRLKILKTAYNMAHKQYKEAHAAYERAERNETASADELQAMQVKIDKLKAKADNARDALDALVEEAKADIRAHTGKDLKTLKLEAARAESALADKQQELEQQRSSASEDTLEALSSELQALESETQIARKALKQAVEEQGLAE
;
A
#
# COMPACT_ATOMS: atom_id res chain seq x y z
N MET A 1 -8.49 -27.27 19.84
CA MET A 1 -7.58 -26.40 19.06
C MET A 1 -7.11 -27.02 17.74
N ALA A 2 -6.69 -28.29 17.70
CA ALA A 2 -6.22 -28.94 16.46
C ALA A 2 -7.28 -28.99 15.33
N ALA A 3 -8.54 -29.29 15.68
CA ALA A 3 -9.65 -29.30 14.72
C ALA A 3 -9.94 -27.90 14.13
N LEU A 4 -9.97 -26.86 14.98
CA LEU A 4 -10.18 -25.47 14.56
C LEU A 4 -9.04 -24.95 13.67
N LYS A 5 -7.79 -25.31 14.00
CA LYS A 5 -6.63 -25.00 13.16
C LYS A 5 -6.71 -25.67 11.79
N LYS A 6 -7.21 -26.91 11.73
CA LYS A 6 -7.47 -27.62 10.46
C LYS A 6 -8.57 -26.92 9.66
N GLN A 7 -9.69 -26.56 10.30
CA GLN A 7 -10.80 -25.84 9.65
C GLN A 7 -10.38 -24.48 9.08
N VAL A 8 -9.54 -23.72 9.80
CA VAL A 8 -8.95 -22.47 9.28
C VAL A 8 -8.10 -22.72 8.04
N GLY A 9 -7.32 -23.81 8.03
CA GLY A 9 -6.52 -24.22 6.88
C GLY A 9 -7.38 -24.60 5.67
N ASP A 10 -8.38 -25.44 5.88
CA ASP A 10 -9.31 -25.91 4.84
C ASP A 10 -10.13 -24.74 4.26
N ALA A 11 -10.65 -23.84 5.11
CA ALA A 11 -11.37 -22.64 4.67
C ALA A 11 -10.47 -21.67 3.89
N SER A 12 -9.20 -21.53 4.29
CA SER A 12 -8.23 -20.68 3.58
C SER A 12 -7.86 -21.26 2.20
N LEU A 13 -7.80 -22.59 2.08
CA LEU A 13 -7.58 -23.27 0.80
C LEU A 13 -8.80 -23.15 -0.12
N ALA A 14 -10.01 -23.35 0.42
CA ALA A 14 -11.25 -23.18 -0.32
C ALA A 14 -11.42 -21.74 -0.85
N TYR A 15 -11.15 -20.74 -0.02
CA TYR A 15 -11.15 -19.33 -0.44
C TYR A 15 -10.15 -19.08 -1.58
N LYS A 16 -8.92 -19.60 -1.49
CA LYS A 16 -7.92 -19.44 -2.56
C LYS A 16 -8.36 -20.11 -3.87
N ALA A 17 -8.97 -21.30 -3.78
CA ALA A 17 -9.49 -22.01 -4.94
C ALA A 17 -10.64 -21.24 -5.61
N ALA A 18 -11.58 -20.73 -4.82
CA ALA A 18 -12.69 -19.92 -5.31
C ALA A 18 -12.20 -18.60 -5.96
N VAL A 19 -11.20 -17.93 -5.36
CA VAL A 19 -10.60 -16.72 -5.97
C VAL A 19 -9.96 -17.03 -7.32
N LYS A 20 -9.34 -18.21 -7.46
CA LYS A 20 -8.77 -18.64 -8.73
C LYS A 20 -9.87 -18.95 -9.76
N ALA A 21 -10.93 -19.63 -9.35
CA ALA A 21 -12.08 -19.96 -10.20
C ALA A 21 -12.82 -18.70 -10.67
N ALA A 22 -13.08 -17.74 -9.77
CA ALA A 22 -13.70 -16.46 -10.11
C ALA A 22 -12.85 -15.68 -11.13
N LYS A 23 -11.53 -15.62 -10.93
CA LYS A 23 -10.62 -14.97 -11.88
C LYS A 23 -10.61 -15.65 -13.26
N GLN A 24 -10.63 -16.98 -13.28
CA GLN A 24 -10.66 -17.72 -14.54
C GLN A 24 -12.00 -17.51 -15.27
N ALA A 25 -13.13 -17.49 -14.53
CA ALA A 25 -14.43 -17.17 -15.10
C ALA A 25 -14.51 -15.73 -15.62
N ASP A 26 -13.89 -14.76 -14.94
CA ASP A 26 -13.76 -13.37 -15.42
C ASP A 26 -12.91 -13.29 -16.71
N GLU A 27 -11.86 -14.10 -16.81
CA GLU A 27 -10.97 -14.16 -17.98
C GLU A 27 -11.64 -14.83 -19.19
N GLU A 28 -12.43 -15.88 -18.95
CA GLU A 28 -13.18 -16.62 -19.97
C GLU A 28 -14.51 -15.95 -20.34
N GLY A 29 -14.97 -14.97 -19.53
CA GLY A 29 -16.24 -14.29 -19.72
C GLY A 29 -17.44 -15.20 -19.44
N ALA A 30 -17.32 -16.09 -18.46
CA ALA A 30 -18.34 -17.07 -18.12
C ALA A 30 -19.53 -16.40 -17.39
N ASP A 31 -20.75 -16.82 -17.72
CA ASP A 31 -21.99 -16.26 -17.16
C ASP A 31 -22.13 -16.48 -15.64
N ASN A 32 -21.37 -17.41 -15.06
CA ASN A 32 -21.34 -17.70 -13.63
C ASN A 32 -20.31 -16.88 -12.85
N ALA A 33 -19.64 -15.90 -13.47
CA ALA A 33 -18.65 -15.06 -12.79
C ALA A 33 -19.22 -14.35 -11.56
N ALA A 34 -20.45 -13.83 -11.65
CA ALA A 34 -21.12 -13.17 -10.52
C ALA A 34 -21.35 -14.11 -9.33
N ASP A 35 -21.76 -15.36 -9.58
CA ASP A 35 -21.96 -16.37 -8.54
C ASP A 35 -20.64 -16.79 -7.89
N LEU A 36 -19.56 -16.86 -8.69
CA LEU A 36 -18.22 -17.17 -8.18
C LEU A 36 -17.66 -16.04 -7.31
N HIS A 37 -17.94 -14.78 -7.62
CA HIS A 37 -17.60 -13.65 -6.75
C HIS A 37 -18.40 -13.65 -5.43
N PHE A 38 -19.68 -14.04 -5.49
CA PHE A 38 -20.49 -14.22 -4.29
C PHE A 38 -19.93 -15.33 -3.38
N GLU A 39 -19.53 -16.46 -3.98
CA GLU A 39 -18.92 -17.57 -3.24
C GLU A 39 -17.54 -17.20 -2.67
N VAL A 40 -16.75 -16.40 -3.39
CA VAL A 40 -15.49 -15.82 -2.88
C VAL A 40 -15.73 -14.94 -1.64
N ALA A 41 -16.74 -14.06 -1.69
CA ALA A 41 -17.08 -13.20 -0.56
C ALA A 41 -17.56 -14.02 0.65
N ARG A 42 -18.38 -15.05 0.41
CA ARG A 42 -18.84 -15.98 1.45
C ARG A 42 -17.69 -16.76 2.08
N LEU A 43 -16.81 -17.36 1.29
CA LEU A 43 -15.66 -18.12 1.78
C LEU A 43 -14.66 -17.23 2.53
N LYS A 44 -14.53 -15.97 2.11
CA LYS A 44 -13.73 -14.97 2.84
C LYS A 44 -14.29 -14.71 4.24
N ALA A 45 -15.60 -14.49 4.34
CA ALA A 45 -16.25 -14.26 5.64
C ALA A 45 -16.07 -15.47 6.58
N ILE A 46 -16.22 -16.70 6.06
CA ILE A 46 -16.01 -17.94 6.83
C ILE A 46 -14.55 -18.06 7.28
N ALA A 47 -13.58 -17.77 6.41
CA ALA A 47 -12.16 -17.85 6.75
C ALA A 47 -11.75 -16.81 7.80
N ASP A 48 -12.30 -15.60 7.73
CA ASP A 48 -12.01 -14.53 8.70
C ASP A 48 -12.68 -14.83 10.06
N GLN A 49 -13.90 -15.34 10.05
CA GLN A 49 -14.60 -15.78 11.27
C GLN A 49 -13.84 -16.92 11.97
N LEU A 50 -13.42 -17.95 11.25
CA LEU A 50 -12.67 -19.08 11.85
C LEU A 50 -11.30 -18.64 12.40
N LYS A 51 -10.67 -17.63 11.81
CA LYS A 51 -9.43 -17.04 12.36
C LYS A 51 -9.69 -16.26 13.63
N ALA A 52 -10.79 -15.51 13.71
CA ALA A 52 -11.21 -14.83 14.93
C ALA A 52 -11.48 -15.84 16.04
N GLU A 53 -12.24 -16.91 15.74
CA GLU A 53 -12.51 -18.00 16.68
C GLU A 53 -11.21 -18.72 17.13
N LEU A 54 -10.22 -18.88 16.23
CA LEU A 54 -8.92 -19.47 16.60
C LEU A 54 -8.12 -18.54 17.53
N ARG A 55 -8.23 -17.22 17.35
CA ARG A 55 -7.61 -16.21 18.22
C ARG A 55 -8.29 -16.18 19.58
N ASP A 56 -9.61 -16.19 19.62
CA ASP A 56 -10.40 -16.20 20.85
C ASP A 56 -10.23 -17.51 21.63
N ALA A 57 -10.20 -18.65 20.95
CA ALA A 57 -9.89 -19.94 21.57
C ALA A 57 -8.45 -20.02 22.12
N LYS A 58 -7.53 -19.21 21.56
CA LYS A 58 -6.16 -19.07 22.09
C LYS A 58 -6.10 -18.12 23.30
N ALA A 59 -6.95 -17.10 23.31
CA ALA A 59 -7.08 -16.15 24.41
C ALA A 59 -7.86 -16.73 25.62
N ALA A 60 -8.83 -17.61 25.36
CA ALA A 60 -9.64 -18.30 26.38
C ALA A 60 -8.97 -19.58 26.93
N ALA A 61 -7.77 -19.95 26.44
CA ALA A 61 -7.02 -21.06 26.99
C ALA A 61 -6.50 -20.70 28.39
N PRO A 62 -6.66 -21.56 29.41
CA PRO A 62 -6.19 -21.26 30.76
C PRO A 62 -4.67 -21.04 30.75
N PRO A 63 -4.15 -20.05 31.50
CA PRO A 63 -2.71 -19.85 31.62
C PRO A 63 -2.10 -21.11 32.22
N THR A 64 -1.23 -21.77 31.46
CA THR A 64 -0.33 -22.79 32.01
C THR A 64 0.51 -22.15 33.11
N PRO A 65 0.51 -22.67 34.35
CA PRO A 65 1.20 -22.03 35.46
C PRO A 65 2.71 -22.06 35.21
N LYS A 66 3.31 -20.88 35.04
CA LYS A 66 4.75 -20.68 35.14
C LYS A 66 5.07 -20.35 36.60
N ALA A 67 6.05 -21.05 37.15
CA ALA A 67 6.50 -20.93 38.54
C ALA A 67 6.82 -19.48 38.94
N ALA A 68 6.59 -19.21 40.23
CA ALA A 68 6.57 -17.93 40.92
C ALA A 68 7.83 -17.05 40.77
N PRO A 69 7.69 -15.76 41.10
CA PRO A 69 8.46 -15.25 42.24
C PRO A 69 7.60 -14.53 43.28
N ALA A 70 8.13 -14.51 44.50
CA ALA A 70 7.55 -14.03 45.74
C ALA A 70 7.34 -12.50 45.79
N ALA A 71 6.42 -12.11 46.66
CA ALA A 71 5.99 -10.75 46.96
C ALA A 71 6.98 -9.94 47.83
N THR A 72 7.00 -8.62 47.62
CA THR A 72 7.18 -7.55 48.61
C THR A 72 6.53 -6.27 48.02
N ALA A 73 5.45 -5.73 48.58
CA ALA A 73 5.29 -4.85 49.75
C ALA A 73 5.18 -3.35 49.39
N THR A 74 3.96 -2.81 49.55
CA THR A 74 3.56 -1.51 50.14
C THR A 74 4.13 -0.18 49.60
N THR A 75 3.27 0.78 49.21
CA THR A 75 2.85 1.97 50.01
C THR A 75 1.92 2.89 49.21
N ASP A 76 1.29 3.82 49.93
CA ASP A 76 0.00 4.47 49.73
C ASP A 76 0.15 5.99 49.45
N SER A 77 -0.67 6.52 48.53
CA SER A 77 -1.23 7.90 48.42
C SER A 77 -0.32 9.12 48.06
N PRO A 78 -0.86 10.31 47.64
CA PRO A 78 -1.39 10.61 46.29
C PRO A 78 -1.04 12.04 45.73
N ALA A 79 -1.00 12.26 44.41
CA ALA A 79 -1.35 13.54 43.74
C ALA A 79 -1.18 13.48 42.19
N VAL A 80 -2.30 13.74 41.50
CA VAL A 80 -2.57 14.23 40.11
C VAL A 80 -1.44 14.96 39.35
N PRO A 81 -1.54 15.23 38.02
CA PRO A 81 -2.14 14.51 36.87
C PRO A 81 -1.21 14.52 35.62
N GLU A 82 -0.98 13.39 34.95
CA GLU A 82 -0.34 13.41 33.61
C GLU A 82 -1.21 12.66 32.60
N GLU A 83 -1.95 13.48 31.85
CA GLU A 83 -1.99 13.45 30.39
C GLU A 83 -1.56 12.11 29.77
N GLN A 84 -2.53 11.23 29.55
CA GLN A 84 -2.37 10.05 28.71
C GLN A 84 -2.12 10.50 27.27
N ALA A 85 -0.83 10.70 26.98
CA ALA A 85 -0.28 10.73 25.64
C ALA A 85 -0.68 9.43 24.89
N PRO A 86 -0.86 9.53 23.58
CA PRO A 86 -1.89 8.82 22.84
C PRO A 86 -1.61 7.32 22.72
N GLN A 87 -2.72 6.59 22.71
CA GLN A 87 -2.82 5.19 22.35
C GLN A 87 -1.96 4.87 21.11
N SER A 88 -0.95 4.04 21.32
CA SER A 88 -0.37 3.09 20.36
C SER A 88 -0.69 3.40 18.90
N LEU A 89 0.25 4.10 18.24
CA LEU A 89 0.41 4.08 16.78
C LEU A 89 0.35 2.61 16.33
N ALA A 90 -0.73 2.24 15.65
CA ALA A 90 -0.80 0.96 14.98
C ALA A 90 0.32 0.93 13.94
N GLU A 91 1.39 0.17 14.23
CA GLU A 91 2.38 -0.21 13.23
C GLU A 91 1.62 -0.66 11.99
N VAL A 92 1.89 0.00 10.86
CA VAL A 92 1.32 -0.42 9.57
C VAL A 92 1.80 -1.84 9.31
N ASP A 93 0.85 -2.77 9.25
CA ASP A 93 1.13 -4.19 9.10
C ASP A 93 1.91 -4.41 7.79
N PRO A 94 3.17 -4.91 7.84
CA PRO A 94 3.99 -5.11 6.66
C PRO A 94 3.34 -6.07 5.64
N GLU A 95 2.41 -6.94 6.08
CA GLU A 95 1.61 -7.75 5.16
C GLU A 95 0.63 -6.91 4.31
N GLN A 96 0.08 -5.82 4.86
CA GLN A 96 -0.81 -4.92 4.13
C GLN A 96 -0.06 -4.12 3.08
N ALA A 97 1.12 -3.59 3.41
CA ALA A 97 2.03 -2.94 2.47
C ALA A 97 2.38 -3.87 1.30
N ALA A 98 2.79 -5.11 1.60
CA ALA A 98 3.10 -6.12 0.58
C ALA A 98 1.89 -6.49 -0.28
N LYS A 99 0.69 -6.57 0.32
CA LYS A 99 -0.55 -6.82 -0.42
C LYS A 99 -0.91 -5.67 -1.36
N ARG A 100 -0.74 -4.42 -0.91
CA ARG A 100 -0.93 -3.22 -1.75
C ARG A 100 0.05 -3.20 -2.92
N GLN A 101 1.33 -3.42 -2.65
CA GLN A 101 2.37 -3.48 -3.69
C GLN A 101 2.06 -4.58 -4.73
N LYS A 102 1.63 -5.76 -4.27
CA LYS A 102 1.20 -6.85 -5.17
C LYS A 102 0.00 -6.44 -6.01
N ARG A 103 -1.01 -5.79 -5.42
CA ARG A 103 -2.21 -5.32 -6.13
C ARG A 103 -1.86 -4.25 -7.16
N LEU A 104 -1.00 -3.30 -6.80
CA LEU A 104 -0.50 -2.26 -7.69
C LEU A 104 0.25 -2.86 -8.89
N LYS A 105 1.13 -3.84 -8.66
CA LYS A 105 1.83 -4.55 -9.75
C LYS A 105 0.86 -5.28 -10.69
N ILE A 106 -0.10 -6.01 -10.14
CA ILE A 106 -1.12 -6.73 -10.94
C ILE A 106 -1.93 -5.75 -11.79
N LEU A 107 -2.42 -4.65 -11.19
CA LEU A 107 -3.21 -3.66 -11.89
C LEU A 107 -2.39 -2.92 -12.97
N LYS A 108 -1.12 -2.60 -12.70
CA LYS A 108 -0.21 -2.00 -13.69
C LYS A 108 0.02 -2.94 -14.88
N THR A 109 0.22 -4.24 -14.63
CA THR A 109 0.32 -5.24 -15.71
C THR A 109 -0.99 -5.36 -16.49
N ALA A 110 -2.14 -5.40 -15.81
CA ALA A 110 -3.45 -5.50 -16.45
C ALA A 110 -3.75 -4.28 -17.33
N TYR A 111 -3.48 -3.07 -16.84
CA TYR A 111 -3.58 -1.83 -17.60
C TYR A 111 -2.68 -1.86 -18.83
N ASN A 112 -1.38 -2.17 -18.67
CA ASN A 112 -0.43 -2.19 -19.78
C ASN A 112 -0.84 -3.19 -20.87
N MET A 113 -1.30 -4.38 -20.49
CA MET A 113 -1.79 -5.38 -21.42
C MET A 113 -3.08 -4.93 -22.13
N ALA A 114 -4.08 -4.48 -21.38
CA ALA A 114 -5.36 -4.05 -21.94
C ALA A 114 -5.20 -2.84 -22.87
N HIS A 115 -4.38 -1.87 -22.48
CA HIS A 115 -4.08 -0.69 -23.27
C HIS A 115 -3.28 -1.03 -24.55
N LYS A 116 -2.35 -1.99 -24.48
CA LYS A 116 -1.66 -2.50 -25.66
C LYS A 116 -2.64 -3.20 -26.62
N GLN A 117 -3.47 -4.11 -26.09
CA GLN A 117 -4.48 -4.82 -26.87
C GLN A 117 -5.50 -3.87 -27.50
N TYR A 118 -5.93 -2.84 -26.76
CA TYR A 118 -6.80 -1.78 -27.26
C TYR A 118 -6.17 -1.07 -28.46
N LYS A 119 -4.89 -0.64 -28.35
CA LYS A 119 -4.18 0.02 -29.45
C LYS A 119 -4.04 -0.89 -30.68
N GLU A 120 -3.72 -2.16 -30.46
CA GLU A 120 -3.60 -3.14 -31.56
C GLU A 120 -4.95 -3.41 -32.23
N ALA A 121 -6.03 -3.54 -31.45
CA ALA A 121 -7.38 -3.73 -31.96
C ALA A 121 -7.87 -2.50 -32.74
N HIS A 122 -7.62 -1.30 -32.23
CA HIS A 122 -7.93 -0.05 -32.92
C HIS A 122 -7.13 0.09 -34.23
N ALA A 123 -5.85 -0.28 -34.23
CA ALA A 123 -5.05 -0.29 -35.45
C ALA A 123 -5.53 -1.35 -36.47
N ALA A 124 -6.07 -2.48 -36.02
CA ALA A 124 -6.65 -3.50 -36.88
C ALA A 124 -7.98 -3.04 -37.50
N TYR A 125 -8.85 -2.41 -36.72
CA TYR A 125 -10.10 -1.81 -37.20
C TYR A 125 -9.82 -0.75 -38.28
N GLU A 126 -8.91 0.19 -38.01
CA GLU A 126 -8.51 1.23 -38.96
C GLU A 126 -7.91 0.68 -40.27
N ARG A 127 -7.31 -0.52 -40.24
CA ARG A 127 -6.82 -1.19 -41.44
C ARG A 127 -7.95 -1.89 -42.18
N ALA A 128 -8.85 -2.55 -41.45
CA ALA A 128 -9.97 -3.27 -42.01
C ALA A 128 -10.98 -2.32 -42.69
N GLU A 129 -11.23 -1.16 -42.07
CA GLU A 129 -12.10 -0.11 -42.59
C GLU A 129 -11.50 0.55 -43.85
N ARG A 130 -10.22 0.96 -43.79
CA ARG A 130 -9.56 1.62 -44.94
C ARG A 130 -9.37 0.72 -46.16
N ASN A 131 -9.17 -0.58 -45.94
CA ASN A 131 -8.95 -1.52 -47.04
C ASN A 131 -10.26 -2.14 -47.54
N GLU A 132 -11.42 -1.78 -46.95
CA GLU A 132 -12.74 -2.39 -47.23
C GLU A 132 -12.71 -3.94 -47.14
N THR A 133 -11.77 -4.49 -46.37
CA THR A 133 -11.50 -5.93 -46.29
C THR A 133 -12.44 -6.66 -45.33
N ALA A 134 -13.23 -5.94 -44.56
CA ALA A 134 -14.15 -6.47 -43.57
C ALA A 134 -15.57 -6.00 -43.87
N SER A 135 -16.52 -6.91 -43.68
CA SER A 135 -17.95 -6.60 -43.74
C SER A 135 -18.38 -5.69 -42.60
N ALA A 136 -19.55 -5.05 -42.74
CA ALA A 136 -20.12 -4.19 -41.70
C ALA A 136 -20.28 -4.91 -40.35
N ASP A 137 -20.69 -6.18 -40.37
CA ASP A 137 -20.84 -7.01 -39.17
C ASP A 137 -19.48 -7.29 -38.49
N GLU A 138 -18.42 -7.52 -39.28
CA GLU A 138 -17.06 -7.73 -38.76
C GLU A 138 -16.47 -6.44 -38.19
N LEU A 139 -16.68 -5.29 -38.84
CA LEU A 139 -16.28 -3.98 -38.32
C LEU A 139 -17.01 -3.66 -37.01
N GLN A 140 -18.31 -3.96 -36.93
CA GLN A 140 -19.07 -3.80 -35.69
C GLN A 140 -18.54 -4.72 -34.57
N ALA A 141 -18.22 -5.97 -34.87
CA ALA A 141 -17.61 -6.89 -33.90
C ALA A 141 -16.22 -6.40 -33.44
N MET A 142 -15.42 -5.84 -34.34
CA MET A 142 -14.13 -5.22 -34.00
C MET A 142 -14.31 -3.99 -33.11
N GLN A 143 -15.30 -3.15 -33.39
CA GLN A 143 -15.63 -1.97 -32.58
C GLN A 143 -16.05 -2.38 -31.16
N VAL A 144 -16.94 -3.36 -31.02
CA VAL A 144 -17.34 -3.91 -29.71
C VAL A 144 -16.14 -4.42 -28.93
N LYS A 145 -15.18 -5.07 -29.61
CA LYS A 145 -13.94 -5.54 -28.99
C LYS A 145 -13.03 -4.38 -28.55
N ILE A 146 -12.93 -3.31 -29.35
CA ILE A 146 -12.19 -2.10 -29.00
C ILE A 146 -12.79 -1.46 -27.75
N ASP A 147 -14.11 -1.28 -27.71
CA ASP A 147 -14.81 -0.68 -26.58
C ASP A 147 -14.62 -1.53 -25.30
N LYS A 148 -14.68 -2.85 -25.41
CA LYS A 148 -14.40 -3.77 -24.29
C LYS A 148 -12.97 -3.64 -23.77
N LEU A 149 -11.98 -3.56 -24.66
CA LEU A 149 -10.57 -3.42 -24.28
C LEU A 149 -10.28 -2.05 -23.68
N LYS A 150 -10.91 -1.00 -24.21
CA LYS A 150 -10.85 0.35 -23.66
C LYS A 150 -11.44 0.40 -22.25
N ALA A 151 -12.66 -0.10 -22.06
CA ALA A 151 -13.28 -0.18 -20.75
C ALA A 151 -12.42 -0.97 -19.75
N LYS A 152 -11.77 -2.06 -20.18
CA LYS A 152 -10.85 -2.82 -19.33
C LYS A 152 -9.61 -2.01 -18.94
N ALA A 153 -9.05 -1.23 -19.85
CA ALA A 153 -7.93 -0.34 -19.57
C ALA A 153 -8.34 0.78 -18.60
N ASP A 154 -9.49 1.42 -18.84
CA ASP A 154 -10.01 2.49 -18.01
C ASP A 154 -10.32 1.98 -16.58
N ASN A 155 -11.00 0.84 -16.44
CA ASN A 155 -11.25 0.22 -15.13
C ASN A 155 -9.96 -0.13 -14.38
N ALA A 156 -8.93 -0.60 -15.07
CA ALA A 156 -7.63 -0.90 -14.46
C ALA A 156 -6.91 0.38 -14.00
N ARG A 157 -7.05 1.47 -14.76
CA ARG A 157 -6.54 2.79 -14.41
C ARG A 157 -7.27 3.37 -13.20
N ASP A 158 -8.59 3.37 -13.20
CA ASP A 158 -9.39 3.86 -12.07
C ASP A 158 -9.08 3.08 -10.78
N ALA A 159 -8.88 1.77 -10.89
CA ALA A 159 -8.46 0.94 -9.77
C ALA A 159 -7.03 1.25 -9.28
N LEU A 160 -6.10 1.65 -10.16
CA LEU A 160 -4.78 2.13 -9.76
C LEU A 160 -4.88 3.47 -9.04
N ASP A 161 -5.65 4.40 -9.59
CA ASP A 161 -5.83 5.74 -9.03
C ASP A 161 -6.50 5.65 -7.66
N ALA A 162 -7.55 4.83 -7.50
CA ALA A 162 -8.20 4.58 -6.22
C ALA A 162 -7.24 4.01 -5.16
N LEU A 163 -6.37 3.06 -5.54
CA LEU A 163 -5.39 2.46 -4.62
C LEU A 163 -4.33 3.48 -4.19
N VAL A 164 -3.89 4.35 -5.09
CA VAL A 164 -2.94 5.43 -4.78
C VAL A 164 -3.58 6.49 -3.88
N GLU A 165 -4.84 6.86 -4.11
CA GLU A 165 -5.56 7.78 -3.23
C GLU A 165 -5.82 7.18 -1.84
N GLU A 166 -6.16 5.89 -1.73
CA GLU A 166 -6.23 5.16 -0.45
C GLU A 166 -4.89 5.25 0.30
N ALA A 167 -3.78 4.97 -0.39
CA ALA A 167 -2.44 5.05 0.20
C ALA A 167 -2.09 6.47 0.67
N LYS A 168 -2.48 7.51 -0.07
CA LYS A 168 -2.29 8.92 0.35
C LYS A 168 -3.13 9.26 1.58
N ALA A 169 -4.37 8.77 1.64
CA ALA A 169 -5.25 8.96 2.79
C ALA A 169 -4.67 8.29 4.04
N ASP A 170 -4.14 7.07 3.90
CA ASP A 170 -3.50 6.34 4.99
C ASP A 170 -2.22 7.06 5.47
N ILE A 171 -1.37 7.56 4.56
CA ILE A 171 -0.22 8.40 4.95
C ILE A 171 -0.66 9.59 5.78
N ARG A 172 -1.73 10.27 5.37
CA ARG A 172 -2.26 11.41 6.12
C ARG A 172 -2.80 11.01 7.49
N ALA A 173 -3.48 9.87 7.58
CA ALA A 173 -4.01 9.35 8.84
C ALA A 173 -2.89 8.95 9.82
N HIS A 174 -1.81 8.34 9.32
CA HIS A 174 -0.71 7.83 10.16
C HIS A 174 0.32 8.90 10.51
N THR A 175 0.67 9.80 9.58
CA THR A 175 1.72 10.81 9.79
C THR A 175 1.18 12.18 10.20
N GLY A 176 -0.14 12.38 10.12
CA GLY A 176 -0.79 13.69 10.29
C GLY A 176 -0.52 14.69 9.14
N LYS A 177 0.33 14.32 8.17
CA LYS A 177 0.72 15.14 7.02
C LYS A 177 0.40 14.39 5.72
N ASP A 178 -0.04 15.10 4.70
CA ASP A 178 -0.20 14.47 3.39
C ASP A 178 1.16 14.22 2.71
N LEU A 179 1.20 13.28 1.78
CA LEU A 179 2.41 12.91 1.05
C LEU A 179 3.07 14.10 0.33
N LYS A 180 2.29 15.08 -0.14
CA LYS A 180 2.84 16.26 -0.82
C LYS A 180 3.55 17.16 0.18
N THR A 181 3.01 17.34 1.37
CA THR A 181 3.66 18.07 2.47
C THR A 181 4.97 17.40 2.89
N LEU A 182 4.98 16.07 3.08
CA LEU A 182 6.21 15.33 3.40
C LEU A 182 7.29 15.47 2.32
N LYS A 183 6.90 15.40 1.03
CA LYS A 183 7.81 15.62 -0.09
C LYS A 183 8.36 17.04 -0.12
N LEU A 184 7.52 18.04 0.16
CA LEU A 184 7.91 19.44 0.18
C LEU A 184 8.87 19.74 1.33
N GLU A 185 8.64 19.18 2.52
CA GLU A 185 9.55 19.29 3.67
C GLU A 185 10.90 18.65 3.38
N ALA A 186 10.93 17.45 2.81
CA ALA A 186 12.16 16.80 2.39
C ALA A 186 12.92 17.65 1.34
N ALA A 187 12.23 18.18 0.33
CA ALA A 187 12.84 19.04 -0.69
C ALA A 187 13.36 20.36 -0.12
N ARG A 188 12.65 20.96 0.84
CA ARG A 188 13.09 22.19 1.52
C ARG A 188 14.32 21.95 2.38
N ALA A 189 14.36 20.84 3.13
CA ALA A 189 15.53 20.47 3.92
C ALA A 189 16.76 20.23 3.02
N GLU A 190 16.58 19.56 1.88
CA GLU A 190 17.63 19.37 0.87
C GLU A 190 18.12 20.70 0.27
N SER A 191 17.22 21.62 -0.04
CA SER A 191 17.59 22.95 -0.54
C SER A 191 18.38 23.73 0.51
N ALA A 192 17.91 23.76 1.76
CA ALA A 192 18.61 24.45 2.85
C ALA A 192 20.00 23.86 3.10
N LEU A 193 20.15 22.53 3.02
CA LEU A 193 21.44 21.87 3.10
C LEU A 193 22.36 22.26 1.95
N ALA A 194 21.85 22.29 0.71
CA ALA A 194 22.63 22.68 -0.46
C ALA A 194 23.07 24.15 -0.41
N ASP A 195 22.17 25.04 -0.02
CA ASP A 195 22.45 26.47 0.16
C ASP A 195 23.54 26.67 1.23
N LYS A 196 23.47 25.91 2.33
CA LYS A 196 24.47 25.99 3.41
C LYS A 196 25.82 25.39 3.02
N GLN A 197 25.83 24.30 2.27
CA GLN A 197 27.04 23.71 1.69
C GLN A 197 27.74 24.72 0.76
N GLN A 198 26.97 25.41 -0.07
CA GLN A 198 27.49 26.44 -0.96
C GLN A 198 28.03 27.65 -0.19
N GLU A 199 27.34 28.12 0.86
CA GLU A 199 27.81 29.19 1.73
C GLU A 199 29.15 28.84 2.39
N LEU A 200 29.26 27.63 2.95
CA LEU A 200 30.49 27.14 3.56
C LEU A 200 31.64 27.12 2.54
N GLU A 201 31.40 26.61 1.33
CA GLU A 201 32.41 26.57 0.27
C GLU A 201 32.88 27.95 -0.18
N GLN A 202 31.96 28.93 -0.27
CA GLN A 202 32.30 30.32 -0.59
C GLN A 202 33.13 30.99 0.51
N GLN A 203 32.82 30.69 1.78
CA GLN A 203 33.46 31.33 2.93
C GLN A 203 34.79 30.66 3.34
N ARG A 204 35.08 29.44 2.86
CA ARG A 204 36.32 28.69 3.17
C ARG A 204 37.63 29.45 2.96
N SER A 205 37.69 30.36 2.00
CA SER A 205 38.91 31.09 1.65
C SER A 205 39.01 32.49 2.28
N SER A 206 37.95 32.98 2.93
CA SER A 206 37.83 34.38 3.34
C SER A 206 37.31 34.60 4.77
N ALA A 207 36.62 33.62 5.36
CA ALA A 207 36.07 33.72 6.71
C ALA A 207 37.07 33.29 7.79
N SER A 208 36.84 33.76 9.02
CA SER A 208 37.60 33.31 10.20
C SER A 208 37.30 31.86 10.56
N GLU A 209 38.23 31.21 11.25
CA GLU A 209 38.09 29.84 11.75
C GLU A 209 36.81 29.66 12.59
N ASP A 210 36.54 30.61 13.51
CA ASP A 210 35.31 30.62 14.32
C ASP A 210 34.03 30.66 13.45
N THR A 211 34.04 31.40 12.33
CA THR A 211 32.90 31.49 11.42
C THR A 211 32.72 30.18 10.66
N LEU A 212 33.81 29.55 10.23
CA LEU A 212 33.78 28.26 9.55
C LEU A 212 33.30 27.14 10.48
N GLU A 213 33.68 27.16 11.77
CA GLU A 213 33.18 26.21 12.78
C GLU A 213 31.67 26.38 13.03
N ALA A 214 31.18 27.63 13.12
CA ALA A 214 29.76 27.91 13.25
C ALA A 214 28.97 27.41 12.03
N LEU A 215 29.43 27.71 10.81
CA LEU A 215 28.81 27.23 9.57
C LEU A 215 28.83 25.70 9.46
N SER A 216 29.92 25.07 9.87
CA SER A 216 30.02 23.60 9.90
C SER A 216 29.03 22.98 10.88
N SER A 217 28.83 23.60 12.05
CA SER A 217 27.88 23.14 13.06
C SER A 217 26.44 23.26 12.57
N GLU A 218 26.10 24.39 11.93
CA GLU A 218 24.79 24.60 11.29
C GLU A 218 24.54 23.63 10.13
N LEU A 219 25.56 23.35 9.32
CA LEU A 219 25.49 22.37 8.25
C LEU A 219 25.22 20.96 8.80
N GLN A 220 25.91 20.57 9.89
CA GLN A 220 25.65 19.29 10.56
C GLN A 220 24.21 19.19 11.09
N ALA A 221 23.66 20.28 11.62
CA ALA A 221 22.27 20.33 12.06
C ALA A 221 21.31 20.13 10.86
N LEU A 222 21.54 20.82 9.75
CA LEU A 222 20.74 20.68 8.52
C LEU A 222 20.87 19.29 7.88
N GLU A 223 22.05 18.66 7.95
CA GLU A 223 22.23 17.27 7.51
C GLU A 223 21.38 16.32 8.33
N SER A 224 21.35 16.49 9.65
CA SER A 224 20.52 15.68 10.55
C SER A 224 19.02 15.86 10.26
N GLU A 225 18.58 17.11 10.04
CA GLU A 225 17.19 17.43 9.70
C GLU A 225 16.80 16.85 8.34
N THR A 226 17.67 16.97 7.34
CA THR A 226 17.47 16.37 6.01
C THR A 226 17.35 14.86 6.10
N GLN A 227 18.18 14.19 6.91
CA GLN A 227 18.09 12.75 7.12
C GLN A 227 16.77 12.35 7.80
N ILE A 228 16.30 13.12 8.78
CA ILE A 228 15.02 12.89 9.46
C ILE A 228 13.87 13.03 8.46
N ALA A 229 13.83 14.12 7.69
CA ALA A 229 12.79 14.36 6.68
C ALA A 229 12.77 13.27 5.59
N ARG A 230 13.95 12.84 5.12
CA ARG A 230 14.08 11.72 4.17
C ARG A 230 13.59 10.40 4.75
N LYS A 231 13.95 10.09 6.01
CA LYS A 231 13.50 8.86 6.69
C LYS A 231 11.98 8.87 6.88
N ALA A 232 11.40 9.98 7.32
CA ALA A 232 9.95 10.12 7.50
C ALA A 232 9.21 9.93 6.16
N LEU A 233 9.67 10.57 5.08
CA LEU A 233 9.10 10.37 3.75
C LEU A 233 9.24 8.92 3.28
N LYS A 234 10.42 8.32 3.46
CA LYS A 234 10.70 6.95 3.05
C LYS A 234 9.81 5.95 3.79
N GLN A 235 9.72 6.06 5.12
CA GLN A 235 8.86 5.21 5.95
C GLN A 235 7.39 5.34 5.53
N ALA A 236 6.88 6.56 5.36
CA ALA A 236 5.51 6.79 4.91
C ALA A 236 5.20 6.16 3.54
N VAL A 237 6.18 6.13 2.63
CA VAL A 237 6.04 5.49 1.30
C VAL A 237 6.14 3.97 1.38
N GLU A 238 7.08 3.44 2.17
CA GLU A 238 7.30 2.00 2.36
C GLU A 238 6.13 1.33 3.09
N GLU A 239 5.61 1.96 4.14
CA GLU A 239 4.44 1.49 4.90
C GLU A 239 3.19 1.35 4.03
N GLN A 240 3.06 2.16 2.98
CA GLN A 240 1.94 2.04 2.05
C GLN A 240 2.19 1.12 0.86
N GLY A 241 3.36 0.50 0.77
CA GLY A 241 3.73 -0.32 -0.39
C GLY A 241 3.79 0.49 -1.69
N LEU A 242 4.01 1.81 -1.57
CA LEU A 242 4.21 2.72 -2.70
C LEU A 242 5.69 2.79 -3.12
N ALA A 243 6.57 2.08 -2.43
CA ALA A 243 7.97 1.92 -2.83
C ALA A 243 8.05 1.16 -4.16
N GLU A 244 8.73 1.76 -5.15
CA GLU A 244 8.97 1.17 -6.48
C GLU A 244 9.93 -0.03 -6.43
#